data_AF-A0A5B8U7M2-F1
#
_entry.id   AF-A0A5B8U7M2-F1
#
_cell.length_a   1.000
_cell.length_b   1.000
_cell.length_c   1.000
_cell.angle_alpha   90.00
_cell.angle_beta   90.00
_cell.angle_gamma   90.00
#
_symmetry.space_group_name_H-M   'P 1'
#
loop_
_entity.id
_entity.type
_entity.pdbx_description
1 polymer ?
#
loop_
_entity_poly.entity_id
_entity_poly.type
_entity_poly.pdbx_seq_one_letter_code
_entity_poly.pdbx_strand_id
1 'polypeptide(L)' 'MPHIIVRADHPDDVVTHTEWVSRDDFETEHFRAQLAERLAWAVDDAAVCEGQGAGGDRPGGPRP' A
#
# COMPACT_ATOMS: atom_id res chain seq x y z
N MET A 1 -15.48 -5.62 13.23
CA MET A 1 -15.45 -5.56 11.77
C MET A 1 -14.00 -5.65 11.34
N PRO A 2 -13.58 -6.73 10.66
CA PRO A 2 -12.21 -6.85 10.17
C PRO A 2 -11.93 -5.84 9.05
N HIS A 3 -10.67 -5.42 8.96
CA HIS A 3 -10.17 -4.53 7.93
C HIS A 3 -8.90 -5.09 7.30
N ILE A 4 -8.70 -4.79 6.03
CA ILE A 4 -7.46 -5.02 5.31
C ILE A 4 -6.81 -3.66 5.11
N ILE A 5 -5.55 -3.53 5.52
CA ILE A 5 -4.77 -2.29 5.39
C ILE A 5 -3.46 -2.64 4.71
N VAL A 6 -3.13 -1.90 3.66
CA VAL A 6 -1.80 -1.94 3.01
C VAL A 6 -1.12 -0.61 3.29
N ARG A 7 0.15 -0.70 3.73
CA ARG A 7 0.97 0.43 4.13
C ARG A 7 2.34 0.30 3.48
N ALA A 8 2.88 1.41 3.02
CA ALA A 8 4.24 1.52 2.52
C ALA A 8 5.26 1.60 3.69
N ASP A 9 6.43 0.99 3.54
CA ASP A 9 7.43 0.88 4.61
C ASP A 9 8.17 2.21 4.93
N HIS A 10 8.32 3.19 4.02
CA HIS A 10 8.59 4.63 4.32
C HIS A 10 8.60 5.55 3.05
N PRO A 11 8.30 6.89 3.10
CA PRO A 11 8.79 7.89 4.08
C PRO A 11 7.82 8.55 5.09
N ASP A 12 6.50 8.27 5.12
CA ASP A 12 5.57 8.85 6.15
C ASP A 12 4.42 7.90 6.61
N ASP A 13 4.58 6.57 6.53
CA ASP A 13 3.54 5.59 6.92
C ASP A 13 2.18 5.79 6.23
N VAL A 14 2.21 6.09 4.93
CA VAL A 14 1.01 6.34 4.13
C VAL A 14 0.22 5.04 3.94
N VAL A 15 -1.08 5.11 4.27
CA VAL A 15 -2.03 4.05 3.96
C VAL A 15 -2.44 4.18 2.49
N THR A 16 -2.08 3.20 1.67
CA THR A 16 -2.40 3.17 0.23
C THR A 16 -3.74 2.53 -0.05
N HIS A 17 -4.16 1.60 0.82
CA HIS A 17 -5.44 0.90 0.69
C HIS A 17 -6.03 0.56 2.06
N THR A 18 -7.35 0.77 2.19
CA THR A 18 -8.13 0.32 3.34
C THR A 18 -9.49 -0.16 2.86
N GLU A 19 -9.85 -1.38 3.25
CA GLU A 19 -11.14 -1.97 2.93
C GLU A 19 -11.77 -2.59 4.18
N TRP A 20 -13.05 -2.29 4.37
CA TRP A 20 -13.88 -2.92 5.40
C TRP A 20 -14.47 -4.20 4.86
N VAL A 21 -14.35 -5.27 5.63
CA VAL A 21 -14.82 -6.58 5.20
C VAL A 21 -15.80 -7.11 6.24
N SER A 22 -17.02 -7.43 5.81
CA SER A 22 -17.93 -8.19 6.67
C SER A 22 -17.64 -9.69 6.55
N ARG A 23 -18.10 -10.47 7.53
CA ARG A 23 -17.97 -11.93 7.46
C ARG A 23 -18.67 -12.49 6.22
N ASP A 24 -19.86 -11.99 5.92
CA ASP A 24 -20.67 -12.46 4.81
C ASP A 24 -19.99 -12.16 3.48
N ASP A 25 -19.40 -10.97 3.31
CA ASP A 25 -18.65 -10.60 2.10
C ASP A 25 -17.44 -11.50 1.88
N PHE A 26 -16.68 -11.78 2.96
CA PHE A 26 -15.51 -12.65 2.91
C PHE A 26 -15.84 -14.11 2.56
N GLU A 27 -17.04 -14.56 2.90
CA GLU A 27 -17.52 -15.90 2.59
C GLU A 27 -17.97 -16.03 1.12
N THR A 28 -18.21 -14.93 0.42
CA THR A 28 -18.57 -14.96 -1.01
C THR A 28 -17.41 -15.43 -1.91
N GLU A 29 -17.73 -16.25 -2.90
CA GLU A 29 -16.78 -16.72 -3.90
C GLU A 29 -16.22 -15.55 -4.73
N HIS A 30 -17.07 -14.57 -5.06
CA HIS A 30 -16.69 -13.39 -5.82
C HIS A 30 -15.64 -12.53 -5.12
N PHE A 31 -15.79 -12.33 -3.81
CA PHE A 31 -14.80 -11.59 -3.02
C PHE A 31 -13.47 -12.34 -2.97
N ARG A 32 -13.51 -13.64 -2.69
CA ARG A 32 -12.31 -14.49 -2.60
C ARG A 32 -11.54 -14.54 -3.92
N ALA A 33 -12.25 -14.64 -5.04
CA ALA A 33 -11.66 -14.65 -6.38
C ALA A 33 -10.90 -13.35 -6.68
N GLN A 34 -11.43 -12.20 -6.26
CA GLN A 34 -10.83 -10.88 -6.53
C GLN A 34 -9.90 -10.37 -5.43
N LEU A 35 -9.83 -11.03 -4.27
CA LEU A 35 -9.04 -10.56 -3.14
C LEU A 35 -7.55 -10.48 -3.49
N ALA A 36 -7.03 -11.53 -4.13
CA ALA A 36 -5.62 -11.58 -4.52
C ALA A 36 -5.25 -10.47 -5.51
N GLU A 37 -6.12 -10.18 -6.48
CA GLU A 37 -5.89 -9.13 -7.49
C GLU A 37 -5.87 -7.74 -6.87
N ARG A 38 -6.82 -7.45 -5.97
CA ARG A 38 -6.87 -6.16 -5.25
C ARG A 38 -5.66 -5.96 -4.36
N LEU A 39 -5.24 -7.02 -3.65
CA LEU A 39 -4.02 -7.00 -2.84
C LEU A 39 -2.77 -6.77 -3.69
N ALA A 40 -2.65 -7.43 -4.84
CA ALA A 40 -1.53 -7.25 -5.76
C ALA A 40 -1.41 -5.77 -6.19
N TRP A 41 -2.53 -5.16 -6.60
CA TRP A 41 -2.58 -3.74 -6.94
C TRP A 41 -2.13 -2.81 -5.80
N ALA A 42 -2.63 -3.05 -4.58
CA ALA A 42 -2.29 -2.22 -3.44
C ALA A 42 -0.82 -2.35 -3.02
N VAL A 43 -0.24 -3.54 -3.16
CA VAL A 43 1.18 -3.80 -2.88
C VAL A 43 2.07 -3.14 -3.93
N ASP A 44 1.70 -3.22 -5.20
CA ASP A 44 2.44 -2.55 -6.28
C ASP A 44 2.46 -1.02 -6.08
N ASP A 45 1.34 -0.44 -5.65
CA ASP A 45 1.25 0.98 -5.31
C ASP A 45 2.16 1.36 -4.13
N ALA A 46 2.16 0.54 -3.06
CA ALA A 46 3.05 0.72 -1.93
C ALA A 46 4.53 0.68 -2.33
N ALA A 47 4.93 -0.26 -3.20
CA ALA A 47 6.29 -0.37 -3.72
C ALA A 47 6.73 0.87 -4.53
N VAL A 48 5.79 1.47 -5.29
CA VAL A 48 6.06 2.73 -6.00
C VAL A 48 6.26 3.88 -5.01
N CYS A 49 5.44 3.99 -3.96
CA CYS A 49 5.59 5.01 -2.92
C CYS A 49 6.94 4.90 -2.19
N GLU A 50 7.38 3.68 -1.88
CA GLU A 50 8.68 3.41 -1.25
C GLU A 50 9.85 3.84 -2.14
N GLY A 51 9.78 3.52 -3.44
CA GLY A 51 10.82 3.89 -4.42
C GLY A 51 10.96 5.40 -4.63
N GLN A 52 9.87 6.15 -4.48
CA GLN A 52 9.86 7.62 -4.63
C GLN A 52 10.53 8.35 -3.46
N GLY A 53 10.55 7.78 -2.25
CA GLY A 53 11.20 8.35 -1.07
C GLY A 53 12.74 8.26 -1.08
N ALA A 54 13.32 7.32 -1.84
CA ALA A 54 14.76 7.08 -1.87
C ALA A 54 15.58 8.12 -2.68
N GLY A 55 14.93 9.09 -3.33
CA GLY A 55 15.58 10.10 -4.19
C GLY A 55 15.91 11.45 -3.52
N GLY A 56 15.52 11.66 -2.26
CA GLY A 56 15.48 12.99 -1.62
C GLY A 56 16.71 13.44 -0.84
N ASP A 57 17.61 12.54 -0.43
CA ASP A 57 18.74 12.91 0.44
C ASP A 57 20.07 12.92 -0.34
N ARG A 58 20.31 14.00 -1.10
CA ARG A 58 21.69 14.41 -1.44
C ARG A 58 22.10 15.51 -0.45
N PRO A 59 23.05 15.26 0.47
CA PRO A 59 23.57 16.31 1.34
C PRO A 59 24.40 17.30 0.51
N GLY A 60 24.36 18.56 0.93
CA GLY A 60 24.80 19.73 0.17
C GLY A 60 26.16 19.65 -0.52
N GLY A 61 26.17 20.02 -1.80
CA GLY A 61 27.39 20.48 -2.46
C GLY A 61 27.66 21.95 -2.09
N PRO A 62 28.90 22.34 -1.74
CA PRO A 62 29.20 23.73 -1.43
C PRO A 62 29.07 24.57 -2.70
N ARG A 63 28.34 25.69 -2.61
CA ARG A 63 28.28 26.68 -3.70
C ARG A 63 29.55 27.54 -3.66
N PRO A 64 30.28 27.72 -4.78
CA PRO A 64 31.35 28.71 -4.90
C PRO A 64 30.80 30.13 -4.97
#